data_AF-A0A6L8FVS2-F1
#
_entry.id   AF-A0A6L8FVS2-F1
#
_cell.length_a   1.000
_cell.length_b   1.000
_cell.length_c   1.000
_cell.angle_alpha   90.00
_cell.angle_beta   90.00
_cell.angle_gamma   90.00
#
_symmetry.space_group_name_H-M   'P 1'
#
loop_
_entity.id
_entity.type
_entity.pdbx_description
1 polymer ?
#
loop_
_entity_poly.entity_id
_entity_poly.type
_entity_poly.pdbx_seq_one_letter_code
_entity_poly.pdbx_strand_id
1 'polypeptide(L)'
;PHYEAAVADPQNAADAMLLVAHLAGTAIKNSMLGAAHATANPLTTRYPLSHGRAVALMLPHVIRLNGQVVDDLYGELCADIQLNGSALALAEHLEELCAMAGLPRRLADCQVAASDLPAMAQEAAGQWTGTFNPLPLQEADFLRLYELAF
;
A
#
# COMPACT_ATOMS: atom_id res chain seq x y z
N PRO A 1 6.57 14.32 9.24
CA PRO A 1 7.99 13.91 9.23
C PRO A 1 8.42 12.90 10.32
N HIS A 2 7.51 12.19 11.00
CA HIS A 2 7.89 11.21 12.04
C HIS A 2 8.44 9.91 11.45
N TYR A 3 8.00 9.54 10.24
CA TYR A 3 8.45 8.32 9.57
C TYR A 3 9.92 8.44 9.17
N GLU A 4 10.29 9.54 8.55
CA GLU A 4 11.66 9.85 8.11
C GLU A 4 12.61 9.92 9.31
N ALA A 5 12.17 10.53 10.41
CA ALA A 5 12.91 10.53 11.66
C ALA A 5 13.09 9.11 12.22
N ALA A 6 12.06 8.25 12.15
CA ALA A 6 12.14 6.86 12.59
C ALA A 6 13.03 5.99 11.71
N VAL A 7 13.12 6.27 10.41
CA VAL A 7 14.06 5.60 9.51
C VAL A 7 15.50 5.99 9.85
N ALA A 8 15.75 7.27 10.16
CA ALA A 8 17.09 7.77 10.49
C ALA A 8 17.56 7.37 11.91
N ASP A 9 16.68 7.49 12.90
CA ASP A 9 16.92 7.16 14.30
C ASP A 9 15.64 6.61 14.94
N PRO A 10 15.44 5.27 14.92
CA PRO A 10 14.23 4.64 15.42
C PRO A 10 13.94 4.96 16.89
N GLN A 11 14.98 5.20 17.71
CA GLN A 11 14.82 5.37 19.15
C GLN A 11 14.24 6.75 19.49
N ASN A 12 14.58 7.77 18.70
CA ASN A 12 14.16 9.15 18.93
C ASN A 12 12.75 9.46 18.37
N ALA A 13 12.21 8.59 17.50
CA ALA A 13 10.88 8.75 16.92
C ALA A 13 9.87 7.68 17.37
N ALA A 14 10.27 6.75 18.24
CA ALA A 14 9.46 5.60 18.65
C ALA A 14 8.09 6.01 19.22
N ASP A 15 8.06 6.96 20.16
CA ASP A 15 6.81 7.39 20.81
C ASP A 15 5.83 8.01 19.82
N ALA A 16 6.33 8.83 18.90
CA ALA A 16 5.52 9.44 17.85
C ALA A 16 4.99 8.37 16.87
N MET A 17 5.83 7.41 16.47
CA MET A 17 5.42 6.32 15.59
C MET A 17 4.42 5.37 16.26
N LEU A 18 4.52 5.14 17.57
CA LEU A 18 3.52 4.37 18.33
C LEU A 18 2.16 5.07 18.33
N LEU A 19 2.14 6.39 18.52
CA LEU A 19 0.90 7.18 18.43
C LEU A 19 0.30 7.12 17.02
N VAL A 20 1.13 7.28 15.97
CA VAL A 20 0.69 7.15 14.57
C VAL A 20 0.09 5.77 14.32
N ALA A 21 0.75 4.69 14.74
CA ALA A 21 0.25 3.33 14.58
C ALA A 21 -1.08 3.11 15.32
N HIS A 22 -1.23 3.68 16.53
CA HIS A 22 -2.48 3.61 17.29
C HIS A 22 -3.64 4.31 16.58
N LEU A 23 -3.40 5.52 16.06
CA LEU A 23 -4.41 6.28 15.32
C LEU A 23 -4.78 5.58 14.00
N ALA A 24 -3.79 5.06 13.27
CA ALA A 24 -4.03 4.27 12.06
C ALA A 24 -4.86 3.01 12.35
N GLY A 25 -4.55 2.29 13.43
CA GLY A 25 -5.34 1.13 13.86
C GLY A 25 -6.78 1.50 14.22
N THR A 26 -7.00 2.68 14.82
CA THR A 26 -8.33 3.20 15.11
C THR A 26 -9.09 3.54 13.82
N ALA A 27 -8.44 4.16 12.84
CA ALA A 27 -9.04 4.42 11.53
C ALA A 27 -9.46 3.12 10.84
N ILE A 28 -8.52 2.16 10.72
CA ILE A 28 -8.77 0.84 10.11
C ILE A 28 -9.94 0.11 10.78
N LYS A 29 -10.06 0.16 12.10
CA LYS A 29 -11.17 -0.47 12.83
C LYS A 29 -12.53 0.10 12.42
N ASN A 30 -12.61 1.37 12.06
CA ASN A 30 -13.85 2.05 11.70
C ASN A 30 -14.13 2.05 10.19
N SER A 31 -13.10 2.11 9.35
CA SER A 31 -13.23 2.18 7.89
C SER A 31 -13.02 0.84 7.17
N MET A 32 -12.46 -0.16 7.85
CA MET A 32 -11.86 -1.35 7.25
C MET A 32 -10.67 -1.01 6.34
N LEU A 33 -10.31 -1.93 5.44
CA LEU A 33 -9.10 -1.91 4.61
C LEU A 33 -9.49 -1.79 3.12
N GLY A 34 -8.72 -2.38 2.22
CA GLY A 34 -8.98 -2.36 0.79
C GLY A 34 -7.99 -3.21 -0.01
N ALA A 35 -7.85 -2.88 -1.30
CA ALA A 35 -7.10 -3.69 -2.26
C ALA A 35 -5.60 -3.84 -1.93
N ALA A 36 -4.98 -2.89 -1.22
CA ALA A 36 -3.58 -3.00 -0.80
C ALA A 36 -3.33 -4.18 0.16
N HIS A 37 -4.27 -4.45 1.07
CA HIS A 37 -4.18 -5.62 1.95
C HIS A 37 -4.61 -6.90 1.22
N ALA A 38 -5.62 -6.80 0.34
CA ALA A 38 -6.05 -7.94 -0.48
C ALA A 38 -4.91 -8.48 -1.36
N THR A 39 -4.07 -7.61 -1.91
CA THR A 39 -2.88 -7.98 -2.69
C THR A 39 -1.69 -8.40 -1.82
N ALA A 40 -1.53 -7.82 -0.63
CA ALA A 40 -0.44 -8.19 0.27
C ALA A 40 -0.56 -9.63 0.83
N ASN A 41 -1.78 -10.12 1.08
CA ASN A 41 -2.00 -11.42 1.71
C ASN A 41 -1.46 -12.60 0.87
N PRO A 42 -1.79 -12.74 -0.44
CA PRO A 42 -1.18 -13.74 -1.32
C PRO A 42 0.35 -13.66 -1.35
N LEU A 43 0.91 -12.44 -1.44
CA LEU A 43 2.35 -12.23 -1.47
C LEU A 43 3.04 -12.80 -0.22
N THR A 44 2.53 -12.47 0.97
CA THR A 44 3.12 -12.95 2.24
C THR A 44 2.93 -14.45 2.47
N THR A 45 1.92 -15.06 1.82
CA THR A 45 1.67 -16.50 1.91
C THR A 45 2.64 -17.29 1.05
N ARG A 46 3.01 -16.75 -0.12
CA ARG A 46 3.83 -17.42 -1.14
C ARG A 46 5.32 -17.10 -1.03
N TYR A 47 5.66 -15.92 -0.53
CA TYR A 47 7.01 -15.38 -0.52
C TYR A 47 7.42 -14.95 0.89
N PRO A 48 8.73 -15.00 1.24
CA PRO A 48 9.24 -14.60 2.55
C PRO A 48 9.27 -13.07 2.72
N LEU A 49 8.11 -12.43 2.56
CA LEU A 49 7.90 -11.00 2.76
C LEU A 49 7.12 -10.77 4.05
N SER A 50 7.54 -9.78 4.85
CA SER A 50 6.71 -9.33 5.96
C SER A 50 5.51 -8.55 5.42
N HIS A 51 4.39 -8.62 6.13
CA HIS A 51 3.13 -7.99 5.71
C HIS A 51 3.26 -6.49 5.43
N GLY A 52 3.95 -5.75 6.30
CA GLY A 52 4.19 -4.32 6.10
C GLY A 52 4.96 -4.02 4.80
N ARG A 53 5.92 -4.87 4.40
CA ARG A 53 6.67 -4.71 3.14
C ARG A 53 5.78 -4.97 1.92
N ALA A 54 4.93 -6.00 1.99
CA ALA A 54 4.00 -6.31 0.92
C ALA A 54 2.94 -5.20 0.73
N VAL A 55 2.39 -4.68 1.83
CA VAL A 55 1.45 -3.54 1.78
C VAL A 55 2.14 -2.29 1.23
N ALA A 56 3.33 -1.95 1.72
CA ALA A 56 4.07 -0.78 1.26
C ALA A 56 4.38 -0.84 -0.25
N LEU A 57 4.74 -2.02 -0.77
CA LEU A 57 4.99 -2.24 -2.20
C LEU A 57 3.71 -2.05 -3.04
N MET A 58 2.58 -2.61 -2.60
CA MET A 58 1.34 -2.58 -3.39
C MET A 58 0.56 -1.26 -3.28
N LEU A 59 0.70 -0.54 -2.17
CA LEU A 59 -0.14 0.63 -1.85
C LEU A 59 -0.08 1.76 -2.90
N PRO A 60 1.09 2.17 -3.44
CA PRO A 60 1.15 3.21 -4.46
C PRO A 60 0.35 2.86 -5.72
N HIS A 61 0.39 1.60 -6.17
CA HIS A 61 -0.36 1.15 -7.34
C HIS A 61 -1.87 1.16 -7.09
N VAL A 62 -2.29 0.76 -5.89
CA VAL A 62 -3.69 0.80 -5.47
C VAL A 62 -4.22 2.23 -5.36
N ILE A 63 -3.42 3.16 -4.81
CA ILE A 63 -3.80 4.58 -4.74
C ILE A 63 -4.03 5.15 -6.13
N ARG A 64 -3.12 4.90 -7.09
CA ARG A 64 -3.29 5.35 -8.49
C ARG A 64 -4.56 4.80 -9.13
N LEU A 65 -4.89 3.54 -8.86
CA LEU A 65 -6.12 2.92 -9.36
C LEU A 65 -7.36 3.56 -8.72
N ASN A 66 -7.38 3.67 -7.39
CA ASN A 66 -8.50 4.25 -6.64
C ASN A 66 -8.71 5.74 -6.94
N GLY A 67 -7.66 6.48 -7.29
CA GLY A 67 -7.72 7.87 -7.72
C GLY A 67 -8.70 8.11 -8.88
N GLN A 68 -9.03 7.10 -9.68
CA GLN A 68 -10.04 7.22 -10.73
C GLN A 68 -11.45 7.54 -10.20
N VAL A 69 -11.72 7.23 -8.93
CA VAL A 69 -13.04 7.43 -8.31
C VAL A 69 -13.01 8.29 -7.04
N VAL A 70 -11.86 8.42 -6.37
CA VAL A 70 -11.71 9.14 -5.10
C VAL A 70 -10.52 10.11 -5.09
N ASP A 71 -10.17 10.71 -6.24
CA ASP A 71 -9.02 11.63 -6.34
C ASP A 71 -9.13 12.82 -5.37
N ASP A 72 -10.33 13.37 -5.22
CA ASP A 72 -10.59 14.50 -4.32
C ASP A 72 -10.22 14.18 -2.86
N LEU A 73 -10.54 12.97 -2.38
CA LEU A 73 -10.18 12.52 -1.03
C LEU A 73 -8.66 12.36 -0.88
N TYR A 74 -7.96 11.90 -1.92
CA TYR A 74 -6.50 11.86 -1.90
C TYR A 74 -5.88 13.26 -1.97
N GLY A 75 -6.53 14.21 -2.66
CA GLY A 75 -6.13 15.62 -2.66
C GLY A 75 -6.25 16.27 -1.30
N GLU A 76 -7.34 16.01 -0.56
CA GLU A 76 -7.50 16.43 0.84
C GLU A 76 -6.38 15.87 1.72
N LEU A 77 -6.08 14.57 1.60
CA LEU A 77 -4.97 13.94 2.33
C LEU A 77 -3.60 14.54 1.96
N CYS A 78 -3.37 14.86 0.68
CA CYS A 78 -2.16 15.54 0.26
C CYS A 78 -2.02 16.90 0.97
N ALA A 79 -3.09 17.70 1.01
CA ALA A 79 -3.08 18.99 1.67
C ALA A 79 -2.75 18.88 3.18
N ASP A 80 -3.28 17.87 3.87
CA ASP A 80 -3.00 17.61 5.29
C ASP A 80 -1.52 17.32 5.58
N ILE A 81 -0.80 16.74 4.61
CA ILE A 81 0.64 16.47 4.71
C ILE A 81 1.50 17.52 4.00
N GLN A 82 0.92 18.68 3.66
CA GLN A 82 1.60 19.77 2.96
C GLN A 82 2.15 19.37 1.57
N LEU A 83 1.53 18.38 0.95
CA LEU A 83 1.76 17.98 -0.42
C LEU A 83 0.68 18.61 -1.30
N ASN A 84 1.08 19.20 -2.44
CA ASN A 84 0.12 19.64 -3.45
C ASN A 84 -0.04 18.52 -4.47
N GLY A 85 -1.25 18.00 -4.63
CA GLY A 85 -1.50 17.05 -5.72
C GLY A 85 -2.73 16.18 -5.52
N SER A 86 -2.66 15.02 -6.15
CA SER A 86 -3.75 14.06 -6.32
C SER A 86 -3.29 12.66 -5.87
N ALA A 87 -4.05 11.62 -6.19
CA ALA A 87 -3.63 10.23 -5.99
C ALA A 87 -2.24 9.95 -6.60
N LEU A 88 -1.91 10.58 -7.73
CA LEU A 88 -0.59 10.42 -8.36
C LEU A 88 0.53 10.95 -7.45
N ALA A 89 0.38 12.19 -6.97
CA ALA A 89 1.38 12.82 -6.10
C ALA A 89 1.53 12.04 -4.78
N LEU A 90 0.43 11.58 -4.20
CA LEU A 90 0.46 10.76 -2.99
C LEU A 90 1.20 9.43 -3.21
N ALA A 91 0.93 8.75 -4.32
CA ALA A 91 1.58 7.50 -4.66
C ALA A 91 3.09 7.67 -4.86
N GLU A 92 3.50 8.73 -5.56
CA GLU A 92 4.92 9.08 -5.75
C GLU A 92 5.60 9.40 -4.41
N HIS A 93 4.95 10.18 -3.56
CA HIS A 93 5.47 10.49 -2.23
C HIS A 93 5.67 9.22 -1.37
N LEU A 94 4.73 8.28 -1.40
CA LEU A 94 4.87 7.00 -0.69
C LEU A 94 6.01 6.14 -1.25
N GLU A 95 6.27 6.18 -2.56
CA GLU A 95 7.41 5.50 -3.17
C GLU A 95 8.75 6.11 -2.72
N GLU A 96 8.81 7.43 -2.53
CA GLU A 96 9.98 8.11 -1.95
C GLU A 96 10.23 7.68 -0.50
N LEU A 97 9.18 7.61 0.33
CA LEU A 97 9.29 7.11 1.70
C LEU A 97 9.75 5.65 1.74
N CYS A 98 9.22 4.81 0.86
CA CYS A 98 9.66 3.41 0.73
C CYS A 98 11.14 3.33 0.33
N ALA A 99 11.57 4.15 -0.63
CA ALA A 99 12.96 4.20 -1.07
C ALA A 99 13.89 4.64 0.07
N MET A 100 13.50 5.64 0.85
CA MET A 100 14.26 6.12 2.02
C MET A 100 14.45 5.02 3.06
N ALA A 101 13.44 4.19 3.29
CA ALA A 101 13.48 3.06 4.22
C ALA A 101 14.13 1.80 3.63
N GLY A 102 14.66 1.83 2.40
CA GLY A 102 15.26 0.67 1.74
C GLY A 102 14.26 -0.46 1.44
N LEU A 103 12.97 -0.13 1.30
CA LEU A 103 11.92 -1.09 0.99
C LEU A 103 11.93 -1.44 -0.51
N PRO A 104 11.58 -2.69 -0.87
CA PRO A 104 11.46 -3.08 -2.26
C PRO A 104 10.33 -2.29 -2.94
N ARG A 105 10.55 -1.90 -4.19
CA ARG A 105 9.56 -1.15 -5.00
C ARG A 105 8.96 -1.99 -6.12
N ARG A 106 9.51 -3.17 -6.36
CA ARG A 106 9.06 -4.09 -7.40
C ARG A 106 8.93 -5.50 -6.88
N LEU A 107 7.97 -6.25 -7.40
CA LEU A 107 7.79 -7.66 -7.10
C LEU A 107 9.03 -8.48 -7.51
N ALA A 108 9.68 -8.11 -8.62
CA ALA A 108 10.91 -8.75 -9.07
C ALA A 108 12.06 -8.61 -8.04
N ASP A 109 12.15 -7.48 -7.33
CA ASP A 109 13.15 -7.28 -6.26
C ASP A 109 12.91 -8.21 -5.06
N CYS A 110 11.68 -8.73 -4.93
CA CYS A 110 11.26 -9.68 -3.92
C CYS A 110 11.33 -11.14 -4.39
N GLN A 111 11.94 -11.41 -5.55
CA GLN A 111 12.02 -12.73 -6.17
C GLN A 111 10.65 -13.35 -6.50
N VAL A 112 9.63 -12.51 -6.70
CA VAL A 112 8.31 -12.97 -7.14
C VAL A 112 8.40 -13.43 -8.60
N ALA A 113 7.86 -14.61 -8.89
CA ALA A 113 7.79 -15.13 -10.25
C ALA A 113 6.63 -14.51 -11.02
N ALA A 114 6.87 -14.03 -12.24
CA ALA A 114 5.81 -13.51 -13.11
C ALA A 114 4.72 -14.55 -13.40
N SER A 115 5.07 -15.84 -13.39
CA SER A 115 4.12 -16.95 -13.55
C SER A 115 3.11 -17.07 -12.42
N ASP A 116 3.40 -16.48 -11.24
CA ASP A 116 2.53 -16.58 -10.08
C ASP A 116 1.49 -15.45 -10.01
N LEU A 117 1.66 -14.38 -10.81
CA LEU A 117 0.74 -13.23 -10.78
C LEU A 117 -0.72 -13.61 -11.02
N PRO A 118 -1.07 -14.50 -11.99
CA PRO A 118 -2.47 -14.90 -12.18
C PRO A 118 -3.06 -15.63 -10.96
N ALA A 119 -2.30 -16.54 -10.35
CA ALA A 119 -2.77 -17.25 -9.16
C ALA A 119 -2.94 -16.31 -7.96
N MET A 120 -2.01 -15.37 -7.77
CA MET A 120 -2.12 -14.34 -6.73
C MET A 120 -3.28 -13.38 -6.97
N ALA A 121 -3.62 -13.08 -8.22
CA ALA A 121 -4.76 -12.24 -8.58
C ALA A 121 -6.08 -12.92 -8.22
N GLN A 122 -6.21 -14.21 -8.53
CA GLN A 122 -7.37 -15.01 -8.13
C GLN A 122 -7.52 -15.07 -6.60
N GLU A 123 -6.42 -15.28 -5.88
CA GLU A 123 -6.41 -15.28 -4.41
C GLU A 123 -6.77 -13.92 -3.81
N ALA A 124 -6.27 -12.83 -4.40
CA ALA A 124 -6.56 -11.45 -4.00
C ALA A 124 -8.04 -11.10 -4.21
N ALA A 125 -8.65 -11.55 -5.32
CA ALA A 125 -10.07 -11.38 -5.59
C ALA A 125 -10.97 -12.07 -4.56
N GLY A 126 -10.47 -13.14 -3.94
CA GLY A 126 -11.15 -13.85 -2.85
C GLY A 126 -10.97 -13.21 -1.46
N GLN A 127 -10.15 -12.17 -1.31
CA GLN A 127 -9.91 -11.56 -0.01
C GLN A 127 -11.07 -10.66 0.41
N TRP A 128 -11.64 -10.93 1.58
CA TRP A 128 -12.72 -10.13 2.15
C TRP A 128 -12.32 -8.66 2.39
N THR A 129 -11.04 -8.36 2.61
CA THR A 129 -10.54 -6.97 2.76
C THR A 129 -10.73 -6.14 1.48
N GLY A 130 -10.71 -6.78 0.31
CA GLY A 130 -10.91 -6.13 -0.98
C GLY A 130 -12.33 -5.59 -1.18
N THR A 131 -13.33 -6.10 -0.45
CA THR A 131 -14.74 -5.69 -0.61
C THR A 131 -15.03 -4.29 -0.06
N PHE A 132 -14.11 -3.74 0.73
CA PHE A 132 -14.18 -2.37 1.27
C PHE A 132 -13.42 -1.35 0.42
N ASN A 133 -12.78 -1.79 -0.68
CA ASN A 133 -12.09 -0.87 -1.59
C ASN A 133 -13.11 0.06 -2.28
N PRO A 134 -12.84 1.39 -2.40
CA PRO A 134 -13.79 2.33 -2.97
C PRO A 134 -14.14 2.05 -4.44
N LEU A 135 -13.19 1.44 -5.18
CA LEU A 135 -13.42 0.88 -6.49
C LEU A 135 -13.63 -0.64 -6.36
N PRO A 136 -14.81 -1.20 -6.71
CA PRO A 136 -15.00 -2.64 -6.74
C PRO A 136 -14.05 -3.29 -7.77
N LEU A 137 -13.21 -4.22 -7.32
CA LEU A 137 -12.20 -4.86 -8.16
C LEU A 137 -12.58 -6.31 -8.49
N GLN A 138 -12.25 -6.74 -9.70
CA GLN A 138 -12.32 -8.12 -10.16
C GLN A 138 -10.90 -8.71 -10.27
N GLU A 139 -10.81 -10.02 -10.52
CA GLU A 139 -9.53 -10.72 -10.70
C GLU A 139 -8.60 -10.05 -11.72
N ALA A 140 -9.16 -9.59 -12.85
CA ALA A 140 -8.38 -8.89 -13.89
C ALA A 140 -7.74 -7.59 -13.38
N ASP A 141 -8.42 -6.86 -12.48
CA ASP A 141 -7.88 -5.63 -11.88
C ASP A 141 -6.74 -5.94 -10.91
N PHE A 142 -6.88 -7.01 -10.11
CA PHE A 142 -5.80 -7.49 -9.24
C PHE A 142 -4.59 -7.96 -10.03
N LEU A 143 -4.80 -8.67 -11.14
CA LEU A 143 -3.71 -9.05 -12.05
C LEU A 143 -3.00 -7.80 -12.56
N ARG A 144 -3.77 -6.81 -13.03
CA ARG A 144 -3.22 -5.54 -13.51
C ARG A 144 -2.40 -4.81 -12.43
N LEU A 145 -2.86 -4.82 -11.17
CA LEU A 145 -2.11 -4.25 -10.05
C LEU A 145 -0.77 -4.95 -9.85
N TYR A 146 -0.72 -6.28 -9.89
CA TYR A 146 0.54 -7.01 -9.79
C TYR A 146 1.47 -6.76 -10.98
N GLU A 147 0.93 -6.69 -12.21
CA GLU A 147 1.73 -6.35 -13.40
C GLU A 147 2.35 -4.96 -13.31
N LEU A 148 1.61 -3.97 -12.79
CA LEU A 148 2.11 -2.61 -12.57
C LEU A 148 3.20 -2.57 -11.50
N ALA A 149 3.19 -3.51 -10.57
CA ALA A 149 4.15 -3.62 -9.47
C ALA A 149 5.37 -4.51 -9.81
N PHE A 150 5.43 -5.12 -11.00
CA PHE A 150 6.50 -6.07 -11.39
C PHE A 150 7.74 -5.38 -11.98
#